data_AF-W5W6A2-F1
#
_entry.id   AF-W5W6A2-F1
#
_cell.length_a   1.000
_cell.length_b   1.000
_cell.length_c   1.000
_cell.angle_alpha   90.00
_cell.angle_beta   90.00
_cell.angle_gamma   90.00
#
_symmetry.space_group_name_H-M   'P 1'
#
loop_
_entity.id
_entity.type
_entity.pdbx_description
1 polymer ?
#
loop_
_entity_poly.entity_id
_entity_poly.type
_entity_poly.pdbx_seq_one_letter_code
_entity_poly.pdbx_strand_id
1 'polypeptide(L)'
;MLAAALLGTGLAAVAPAQAMSGGTAVTDPDTAPWVATLALRADGPLLQLAGCGGALIAPDRVLTAAHCIDHLDPSQLDVHVNARVLSGEPGEVRRIRAAAALPGYQILPSPSAPDDPNASSARNDLAVLLLDRPVLDIPPLPIARERPAPGSAVSVFAHGTTGKPAPDFRNDVLHRGDLTTITHGTCQASTPATVDEHSVTCAQDPAGLITGCFQDSGSPVVQYAHGRPELVGAFSFGGETAGKSCGQPAPEAFADATAFRHWALGPLRDREPYPVGSARVSSTPRVGQVLRCTAPTWHPAPDTVEYGWATLTHVGPFTIPAPIGRGAELTVTPQLVGKQVACTVVAANKGGTVQVLSEGLAVNE
;
A
#
# COMPACT_ATOMS: atom_id res chain seq x y z
N MET A 1 46.02 -48.25 -7.32
CA MET A 1 44.58 -48.05 -7.06
C MET A 1 44.44 -47.37 -5.71
N LEU A 2 44.08 -46.08 -5.71
CA LEU A 2 43.17 -45.37 -4.79
C LEU A 2 43.40 -43.87 -5.05
N ALA A 3 42.51 -43.26 -5.84
CA ALA A 3 42.43 -41.81 -5.98
C ALA A 3 41.42 -41.31 -4.94
N ALA A 4 41.87 -40.46 -4.01
CA ALA A 4 41.01 -39.81 -3.04
C ALA A 4 40.26 -38.65 -3.71
N ALA A 5 38.94 -38.78 -3.83
CA ALA A 5 38.06 -37.70 -4.26
C ALA A 5 37.83 -36.74 -3.08
N LEU A 6 38.38 -35.52 -3.16
CA LEU A 6 38.01 -34.41 -2.29
C LEU A 6 36.67 -33.85 -2.77
N LEU A 7 35.59 -34.25 -2.10
CA LEU A 7 34.29 -33.59 -2.19
C LEU A 7 34.40 -32.23 -1.51
N GLY A 8 34.68 -31.19 -2.30
CA GLY A 8 34.51 -29.81 -1.87
C GLY A 8 33.02 -29.52 -1.72
N THR A 9 32.51 -29.55 -0.49
CA THR A 9 31.23 -28.94 -0.15
C THR A 9 31.36 -27.43 -0.29
N GLY A 10 31.01 -26.90 -1.46
CA GLY A 10 30.81 -25.46 -1.62
C GLY A 10 29.66 -25.04 -0.70
N LEU A 11 29.98 -24.27 0.35
CA LEU A 11 28.99 -23.44 1.01
C LEU A 11 28.49 -22.44 -0.03
N ALA A 12 27.31 -22.68 -0.59
CA ALA A 12 26.57 -21.63 -1.27
C ALA A 12 26.31 -20.55 -0.22
N ALA A 13 27.02 -19.43 -0.32
CA ALA A 13 26.70 -18.24 0.45
C ALA A 13 25.28 -17.84 0.05
N VAL A 14 24.32 -18.07 0.95
CA VAL A 14 22.97 -17.52 0.81
C VAL A 14 23.15 -16.02 0.96
N ALA A 15 23.19 -15.31 -0.17
CA ALA A 15 23.18 -13.86 -0.15
C ALA A 15 21.93 -13.42 0.62
N PRO A 16 22.03 -12.47 1.56
CA PRO A 16 20.86 -11.95 2.23
C PRO A 16 19.95 -11.40 1.12
N ALA A 17 18.74 -11.91 1.07
CA ALA A 17 17.76 -11.42 0.12
C ALA A 17 17.48 -9.94 0.44
N GLN A 18 17.15 -9.17 -0.59
CA GLN A 18 17.01 -7.70 -0.54
C GLN A 18 15.54 -7.25 -0.78
N ALA A 19 15.13 -6.00 -0.54
CA ALA A 19 13.81 -5.54 -1.03
C ALA A 19 13.83 -5.58 -2.56
N MET A 20 12.66 -5.79 -3.19
CA MET A 20 12.66 -6.36 -4.54
C MET A 20 13.60 -7.58 -4.55
N SER A 21 13.28 -8.65 -3.80
CA SER A 21 14.14 -9.84 -3.56
C SER A 21 15.11 -10.10 -4.71
N GLY A 22 16.42 -9.97 -4.47
CA GLY A 22 17.45 -10.03 -5.52
C GLY A 22 17.90 -8.67 -6.09
N GLY A 23 17.29 -7.57 -5.65
CA GLY A 23 17.59 -6.20 -6.05
C GLY A 23 18.90 -5.67 -5.48
N THR A 24 19.22 -4.42 -5.82
CA THR A 24 20.47 -3.76 -5.40
C THR A 24 20.20 -2.62 -4.43
N ALA A 25 20.94 -2.57 -3.33
CA ALA A 25 20.83 -1.49 -2.34
C ALA A 25 21.11 -0.12 -2.98
N VAL A 26 20.23 0.85 -2.71
CA VAL A 26 20.45 2.25 -3.07
C VAL A 26 21.36 2.88 -2.02
N THR A 27 22.58 3.22 -2.42
CA THR A 27 23.61 3.78 -1.54
C THR A 27 23.67 5.31 -1.60
N ASP A 28 23.31 5.90 -2.73
CA ASP A 28 23.32 7.34 -2.96
C ASP A 28 21.90 7.91 -2.75
N PRO A 29 21.70 8.85 -1.78
CA PRO A 29 20.39 9.47 -1.52
C PRO A 29 19.81 10.23 -2.72
N ASP A 30 20.63 10.63 -3.68
CA ASP A 30 20.16 11.36 -4.87
C ASP A 30 19.65 10.43 -5.99
N THR A 31 19.76 9.11 -5.81
CA THR A 31 19.33 8.11 -6.82
C THR A 31 17.81 8.11 -7.02
N ALA A 32 17.05 8.21 -5.92
CA ALA A 32 15.59 8.11 -5.94
C ALA A 32 14.91 8.96 -4.85
N PRO A 33 15.21 10.26 -4.73
CA PRO A 33 14.75 11.10 -3.62
C PRO A 33 13.23 11.28 -3.58
N TRP A 34 12.53 11.06 -4.69
CA TRP A 34 11.06 11.11 -4.79
C TRP A 34 10.34 9.90 -4.18
N VAL A 35 11.06 8.85 -3.76
CA VAL A 35 10.45 7.68 -3.12
C VAL A 35 9.83 8.11 -1.80
N ALA A 36 8.58 7.73 -1.59
CA ALA A 36 7.83 7.94 -0.38
C ALA A 36 7.56 6.59 0.31
N THR A 37 7.68 6.56 1.63
CA THR A 37 7.28 5.43 2.47
C THR A 37 6.07 5.84 3.29
N LEU A 38 5.00 5.07 3.23
CA LEU A 38 3.81 5.22 4.06
C LEU A 38 4.00 4.38 5.32
N ALA A 39 3.87 5.02 6.48
CA ALA A 39 4.03 4.38 7.77
C ALA A 39 2.85 4.68 8.69
N LEU A 40 2.47 3.72 9.53
CA LEU A 40 1.51 3.94 10.59
C LEU A 40 2.03 5.03 11.54
N ARG A 41 1.18 6.01 11.83
CA ARG A 41 1.44 7.09 12.77
C ARG A 41 1.25 6.58 14.21
N ALA A 42 2.29 5.98 14.74
CA ALA A 42 2.35 5.45 16.11
C ALA A 42 3.75 5.63 16.69
N ASP A 43 3.88 5.43 18.01
CA ASP A 43 5.19 5.38 18.65
C ASP A 43 5.91 4.10 18.25
N GLY A 44 7.17 4.21 17.82
CA GLY A 44 8.01 3.06 17.49
C GLY A 44 9.00 3.32 16.36
N PRO A 45 9.87 2.34 16.04
CA PRO A 45 10.81 2.47 14.93
C PRO A 45 10.09 2.49 13.58
N LEU A 46 10.47 3.42 12.69
CA LEU A 46 9.89 3.53 11.34
C LEU A 46 9.96 2.21 10.57
N LEU A 47 11.05 1.45 10.70
CA LEU A 47 11.20 0.11 10.11
C LEU A 47 10.02 -0.82 10.43
N GLN A 48 9.42 -0.71 11.62
CA GLN A 48 8.29 -1.54 12.03
C GLN A 48 6.93 -0.99 11.59
N LEU A 49 6.85 0.32 11.37
CA LEU A 49 5.63 1.04 11.04
C LEU A 49 5.42 1.19 9.53
N ALA A 50 6.50 1.12 8.73
CA ALA A 50 6.47 1.23 7.27
C ALA A 50 5.69 0.05 6.64
N GLY A 51 4.71 0.38 5.79
CA GLY A 51 3.78 -0.62 5.22
C GLY A 51 3.70 -0.61 3.69
N CYS A 52 3.70 0.57 3.07
CA CYS A 52 3.62 0.74 1.63
C CYS A 52 4.63 1.78 1.13
N GLY A 53 4.92 1.77 -0.16
CA GLY A 53 5.65 2.80 -0.87
C GLY A 53 4.75 3.81 -1.59
N GLY A 54 5.38 4.75 -2.29
CA GLY A 54 4.76 5.78 -3.09
C GLY A 54 5.80 6.65 -3.81
N ALA A 55 5.32 7.58 -4.64
CA ALA A 55 6.15 8.54 -5.35
C ALA A 55 5.65 9.97 -5.15
N LEU A 56 6.52 10.92 -4.81
CA LEU A 56 6.23 12.34 -4.86
C LEU A 56 6.04 12.77 -6.32
N ILE A 57 4.80 13.03 -6.75
CA ILE A 57 4.44 13.38 -8.14
C ILE A 57 4.18 14.88 -8.34
N ALA A 58 4.01 15.61 -7.25
CA ALA A 58 4.01 17.07 -7.18
C ALA A 58 4.49 17.48 -5.79
N PRO A 59 4.87 18.76 -5.54
CA PRO A 59 5.39 19.17 -4.23
C PRO A 59 4.47 18.82 -3.06
N ASP A 60 3.15 18.78 -3.26
CA ASP A 60 2.16 18.47 -2.23
C ASP A 60 1.43 17.14 -2.47
N ARG A 61 1.95 16.25 -3.33
CA ARG A 61 1.24 15.02 -3.74
C ARG A 61 2.12 13.80 -3.84
N VAL A 62 1.65 12.71 -3.23
CA VAL A 62 2.21 11.38 -3.39
C VAL A 62 1.21 10.47 -4.11
N LEU A 63 1.69 9.70 -5.09
CA LEU A 63 0.95 8.62 -5.73
C LEU A 63 1.37 7.28 -5.11
N THR A 64 0.40 6.43 -4.80
CA THR A 64 0.58 5.10 -4.21
C THR A 64 -0.49 4.15 -4.77
N ALA A 65 -0.54 2.90 -4.29
CA ALA A 65 -1.62 1.97 -4.62
C ALA A 65 -2.89 2.29 -3.81
N ALA A 66 -4.08 2.05 -4.37
CA ALA A 66 -5.33 2.31 -3.67
C ALA A 66 -5.50 1.37 -2.46
N HIS A 67 -5.10 0.10 -2.60
CA HIS A 67 -5.17 -0.86 -1.50
C HIS A 67 -4.33 -0.48 -0.27
N CYS A 68 -3.34 0.41 -0.42
CA CYS A 68 -2.53 0.91 0.70
C CYS A 68 -3.31 1.86 1.63
N ILE A 69 -4.40 2.45 1.15
CA ILE A 69 -5.28 3.32 1.94
C ILE A 69 -6.72 2.81 2.00
N ASP A 70 -7.01 1.68 1.35
CA ASP A 70 -8.33 1.09 1.32
C ASP A 70 -8.75 0.67 2.74
N HIS A 71 -9.95 1.06 3.12
CA HIS A 71 -10.51 0.86 4.47
C HIS A 71 -9.65 1.36 5.64
N LEU A 72 -8.65 2.19 5.39
CA LEU A 72 -7.78 2.82 6.39
C LEU A 72 -8.11 4.31 6.49
N ASP A 73 -8.16 4.86 7.70
CA ASP A 73 -8.19 6.32 7.86
C ASP A 73 -6.82 6.88 7.47
N PRO A 74 -6.69 7.63 6.36
CA PRO A 74 -5.38 8.10 5.92
C PRO A 74 -4.77 9.09 6.91
N SER A 75 -5.56 9.66 7.84
CA SER A 75 -4.99 10.44 8.93
C SER A 75 -4.00 9.59 9.74
N GLN A 76 -4.21 8.28 9.89
CA GLN A 76 -3.37 7.35 10.66
C GLN A 76 -2.04 7.02 10.00
N LEU A 77 -1.71 7.63 8.87
CA LEU A 77 -0.44 7.46 8.18
C LEU A 77 0.37 8.75 8.19
N ASP A 78 1.68 8.59 8.33
CA ASP A 78 2.67 9.58 7.95
C ASP A 78 3.35 9.17 6.63
N VAL A 79 3.73 10.18 5.83
CA VAL A 79 4.46 10.02 4.58
C VAL A 79 5.90 10.46 4.80
N HIS A 80 6.84 9.55 4.57
CA HIS A 80 8.27 9.76 4.68
C HIS A 80 8.89 9.84 3.29
N VAL A 81 9.24 11.04 2.81
CA VAL A 81 9.83 11.24 1.48
C VAL A 81 11.35 11.22 1.59
N ASN A 82 12.03 10.50 0.69
CA ASN A 82 13.49 10.30 0.70
C ASN A 82 14.00 9.55 1.94
N ALA A 83 13.25 8.56 2.43
CA ALA A 83 13.72 7.68 3.50
C ALA A 83 14.56 6.54 2.88
N ARG A 84 15.89 6.65 2.89
CA ARG A 84 16.75 5.60 2.30
C ARG A 84 17.06 4.47 3.27
N VAL A 85 17.22 4.76 4.56
CA VAL A 85 17.46 3.80 5.63
C VAL A 85 16.41 4.03 6.71
N LEU A 86 15.41 3.16 6.85
CA LEU A 86 14.24 3.41 7.71
C LEU A 86 14.64 3.62 9.18
N SER A 87 15.68 2.95 9.66
CA SER A 87 16.15 3.03 11.05
C SER A 87 16.94 4.31 11.39
N GLY A 88 17.49 5.02 10.40
CA GLY A 88 18.44 6.12 10.63
C GLY A 88 18.23 7.37 9.77
N GLU A 89 17.50 7.24 8.67
CA GLU A 89 17.30 8.28 7.66
C GLU A 89 15.80 8.35 7.30
N PRO A 90 14.95 8.92 8.17
CA PRO A 90 13.49 8.91 7.99
C PRO A 90 12.99 9.88 6.90
N GLY A 91 13.89 10.61 6.25
CA GLY A 91 13.56 11.58 5.21
C GLY A 91 12.72 12.76 5.72
N GLU A 92 11.99 13.40 4.80
CA GLU A 92 11.04 14.45 5.08
C GLU A 92 9.67 13.88 5.47
N VAL A 93 9.22 14.16 6.69
CA VAL A 93 7.92 13.68 7.19
C VAL A 93 6.80 14.68 6.87
N ARG A 94 5.69 14.16 6.34
CA ARG A 94 4.47 14.89 6.00
C ARG A 94 3.24 14.15 6.48
N ARG A 95 2.24 14.91 6.91
CA ARG A 95 0.91 14.36 7.23
C ARG A 95 0.06 14.36 5.97
N ILE A 96 -0.94 13.50 5.96
CA ILE A 96 -1.96 13.47 4.92
C ILE A 96 -3.09 14.41 5.34
N ARG A 97 -3.51 15.31 4.45
CA ARG A 97 -4.66 16.20 4.66
C ARG A 97 -5.85 15.90 3.75
N ALA A 98 -5.64 15.07 2.73
CA ALA A 98 -6.66 14.51 1.87
C ALA A 98 -6.10 13.28 1.15
N ALA A 99 -6.94 12.33 0.82
CA ALA A 99 -6.59 11.18 -0.01
C ALA A 99 -7.70 10.95 -1.04
N ALA A 100 -7.36 10.24 -2.11
CA ALA A 100 -8.32 9.81 -3.12
C ALA A 100 -7.87 8.51 -3.79
N ALA A 101 -8.65 7.45 -3.67
CA ALA A 101 -8.55 6.30 -4.56
C ALA A 101 -9.06 6.63 -5.98
N LEU A 102 -8.49 5.96 -6.99
CA LEU A 102 -8.90 6.09 -8.37
C LEU A 102 -10.32 5.53 -8.56
N PRO A 103 -11.24 6.29 -9.17
CA PRO A 103 -12.59 5.82 -9.40
C PRO A 103 -12.61 4.48 -10.16
N GLY A 104 -13.41 3.55 -9.65
CA GLY A 104 -13.51 2.20 -10.21
C GLY A 104 -12.41 1.24 -9.73
N TYR A 105 -11.60 1.63 -8.74
CA TYR A 105 -10.78 0.71 -7.95
C TYR A 105 -11.63 -0.46 -7.45
N GLN A 106 -11.14 -1.68 -7.67
CA GLN A 106 -11.78 -2.89 -7.19
C GLN A 106 -10.74 -4.01 -7.01
N ILE A 107 -10.80 -4.69 -5.86
CA ILE A 107 -10.19 -6.01 -5.69
C ILE A 107 -10.98 -7.03 -6.52
N LEU A 108 -10.27 -7.82 -7.31
CA LEU A 108 -10.80 -8.85 -8.19
C LEU A 108 -10.47 -10.22 -7.59
N PRO A 109 -11.46 -10.93 -7.01
CA PRO A 109 -11.26 -12.28 -6.49
C PRO A 109 -10.70 -13.20 -7.56
N SER A 110 -9.75 -14.05 -7.17
CA SER A 110 -9.17 -15.03 -8.08
C SER A 110 -10.21 -16.05 -8.53
N PRO A 111 -10.40 -16.30 -9.83
CA PRO A 111 -11.27 -17.37 -10.31
C PRO A 111 -10.93 -18.76 -9.77
N SER A 112 -9.65 -19.04 -9.47
CA SER A 112 -9.22 -20.33 -8.93
C SER A 112 -9.31 -20.42 -7.41
N ALA A 113 -9.41 -19.28 -6.72
CA ALA A 113 -9.44 -19.18 -5.27
C ALA A 113 -10.27 -17.95 -4.82
N PRO A 114 -11.60 -17.95 -5.06
CA PRO A 114 -12.44 -16.76 -4.87
C PRO A 114 -12.55 -16.31 -3.42
N ASP A 115 -12.28 -17.21 -2.46
CA ASP A 115 -12.33 -16.93 -1.02
C ASP A 115 -10.94 -16.60 -0.43
N ASP A 116 -9.86 -16.61 -1.24
CA ASP A 116 -8.51 -16.26 -0.79
C ASP A 116 -8.16 -14.83 -1.23
N PRO A 117 -8.14 -13.85 -0.30
CA PRO A 117 -7.78 -12.48 -0.63
C PRO A 117 -6.33 -12.35 -1.13
N ASN A 118 -5.40 -13.24 -0.72
CA ASN A 118 -4.01 -13.17 -1.17
C ASN A 118 -3.84 -13.64 -2.62
N ALA A 119 -4.79 -14.41 -3.14
CA ALA A 119 -4.79 -14.83 -4.53
C ALA A 119 -5.42 -13.77 -5.46
N SER A 120 -6.06 -12.74 -4.90
CA SER A 120 -6.80 -11.73 -5.64
C SER A 120 -5.87 -10.73 -6.32
N SER A 121 -6.33 -10.19 -7.45
CA SER A 121 -5.68 -9.07 -8.13
C SER A 121 -6.49 -7.78 -7.89
N ALA A 122 -6.08 -6.68 -8.52
CA ALA A 122 -6.81 -5.43 -8.47
C ALA A 122 -6.84 -4.75 -9.85
N ARG A 123 -7.87 -3.94 -10.08
CA ARG A 123 -7.90 -2.97 -11.19
C ARG A 123 -8.00 -1.56 -10.63
N ASN A 124 -7.54 -0.59 -11.41
CA ASN A 124 -7.53 0.84 -11.04
C ASN A 124 -6.89 1.07 -9.65
N ASP A 125 -5.86 0.29 -9.30
CA ASP A 125 -5.24 0.29 -7.98
C ASP A 125 -4.26 1.45 -7.79
N LEU A 126 -4.77 2.68 -7.89
CA LEU A 126 -4.02 3.91 -7.68
C LEU A 126 -4.72 4.82 -6.67
N ALA A 127 -3.93 5.47 -5.83
CA ALA A 127 -4.39 6.55 -4.97
C ALA A 127 -3.45 7.75 -5.01
N VAL A 128 -4.00 8.92 -4.72
CA VAL A 128 -3.23 10.15 -4.49
C VAL A 128 -3.46 10.66 -3.09
N LEU A 129 -2.36 10.94 -2.40
CA LEU A 129 -2.30 11.56 -1.08
C LEU A 129 -1.90 13.02 -1.23
N LEU A 130 -2.63 13.92 -0.60
CA LEU A 130 -2.27 15.33 -0.48
C LEU A 130 -1.61 15.56 0.86
N LEU A 131 -0.43 16.14 0.78
CA LEU A 131 0.40 16.45 1.93
C LEU A 131 -0.11 17.72 2.62
N ASP A 132 0.01 17.75 3.94
CA ASP A 132 -0.35 18.89 4.79
C ASP A 132 0.43 20.16 4.44
N ARG A 133 1.67 19.98 3.99
CA ARG A 133 2.57 21.04 3.50
C ARG A 133 3.47 20.49 2.38
N PRO A 134 3.90 21.33 1.42
CA PRO A 134 4.70 20.87 0.30
C PRO A 134 6.11 20.41 0.74
N VAL A 135 6.68 19.51 -0.04
CA VAL A 135 8.09 19.12 -0.07
C VAL A 135 8.77 19.96 -1.15
N LEU A 136 9.76 20.77 -0.79
CA LEU A 136 10.34 21.79 -1.68
C LEU A 136 11.74 21.44 -2.16
N ASP A 137 12.51 20.69 -1.36
CA ASP A 137 13.91 20.38 -1.62
C ASP A 137 14.10 19.08 -2.43
N ILE A 138 13.00 18.38 -2.72
CA ILE A 138 12.99 17.14 -3.49
C ILE A 138 12.20 17.36 -4.80
N PRO A 139 12.83 17.19 -5.97
CA PRO A 139 12.14 17.24 -7.24
C PRO A 139 11.07 16.15 -7.34
N PRO A 140 9.81 16.49 -7.65
CA PRO A 140 8.79 15.48 -7.91
C PRO A 140 9.13 14.65 -9.16
N LEU A 141 8.78 13.36 -9.12
CA LEU A 141 8.91 12.45 -10.24
C LEU A 141 7.78 12.70 -11.26
N PRO A 142 8.08 13.14 -12.49
CA PRO A 142 7.06 13.33 -13.51
C PRO A 142 6.42 12.00 -13.90
N ILE A 143 5.09 11.97 -14.03
CA ILE A 143 4.38 10.82 -14.61
C ILE A 143 4.60 10.80 -16.12
N ALA A 144 5.03 9.65 -16.63
CA ALA A 144 5.21 9.39 -18.06
C ALA A 144 3.90 9.60 -18.82
N ARG A 145 4.02 10.02 -20.09
CA ARG A 145 2.86 10.31 -20.95
C ARG A 145 2.26 9.07 -21.60
N GLU A 146 3.09 8.06 -21.80
CA GLU A 146 2.74 6.84 -22.51
C GLU A 146 3.19 5.65 -21.69
N ARG A 147 2.36 4.60 -21.72
CA ARG A 147 2.70 3.31 -21.13
C ARG A 147 3.95 2.75 -21.81
N PRO A 148 4.93 2.21 -21.07
CA PRO A 148 6.08 1.55 -21.68
C PRO A 148 5.63 0.39 -22.56
N ALA A 149 6.20 0.28 -23.76
CA ALA A 149 5.95 -0.87 -24.64
C ALA A 149 6.56 -2.15 -24.03
N PRO A 150 5.99 -3.35 -24.26
CA PRO A 150 6.61 -4.60 -23.85
C PRO A 150 8.07 -4.70 -24.32
N GLY A 151 8.96 -5.17 -23.45
CA GLY A 151 10.40 -5.18 -23.67
C GLY A 151 11.13 -3.94 -23.17
N SER A 152 10.41 -2.90 -22.70
CA SER A 152 11.03 -1.72 -22.09
C SER A 152 11.59 -2.04 -20.71
N ALA A 153 12.77 -1.48 -20.41
CA ALA A 153 13.39 -1.55 -19.10
C ALA A 153 12.70 -0.59 -18.12
N VAL A 154 12.41 -1.10 -16.92
CA VAL A 154 11.83 -0.33 -15.82
C VAL A 154 12.53 -0.69 -14.50
N SER A 155 12.47 0.19 -13.51
CA SER A 155 13.05 -0.01 -12.18
C SER A 155 12.01 0.23 -11.11
N VAL A 156 11.93 -0.65 -10.11
CA VAL A 156 11.10 -0.47 -8.91
C VAL A 156 12.01 -0.07 -7.75
N PHE A 157 11.60 0.92 -6.95
CA PHE A 157 12.33 1.37 -5.77
C PHE A 157 11.51 1.15 -4.50
N ALA A 158 11.95 0.26 -3.61
CA ALA A 158 11.11 -0.17 -2.50
C ALA A 158 11.88 -0.63 -1.25
N HIS A 159 11.18 -0.66 -0.11
CA HIS A 159 11.64 -1.18 1.20
C HIS A 159 10.98 -2.51 1.56
N GLY A 160 10.42 -3.23 0.59
CA GLY A 160 9.75 -4.49 0.85
C GLY A 160 10.58 -5.50 1.61
N THR A 161 9.87 -6.41 2.26
CA THR A 161 10.47 -7.58 2.89
C THR A 161 11.29 -8.37 1.88
N THR A 162 12.27 -9.10 2.36
CA THR A 162 13.27 -9.68 1.47
C THR A 162 13.17 -11.20 1.37
N GLY A 163 12.43 -11.83 2.27
CA GLY A 163 12.33 -13.28 2.33
C GLY A 163 11.09 -13.77 3.07
N LYS A 164 11.11 -15.05 3.45
CA LYS A 164 10.01 -15.68 4.19
C LYS A 164 9.78 -14.96 5.53
N PRO A 165 8.53 -14.92 6.03
CA PRO A 165 8.25 -14.35 7.35
C PRO A 165 9.15 -14.97 8.43
N ALA A 166 10.00 -14.14 9.03
CA ALA A 166 10.96 -14.44 10.10
C ALA A 166 11.20 -13.13 10.88
N PRO A 167 11.74 -13.13 12.11
CA PRO A 167 11.89 -11.89 12.88
C PRO A 167 12.61 -10.73 12.16
N ASP A 168 13.58 -11.04 11.27
CA ASP A 168 14.39 -10.06 10.52
C ASP A 168 14.04 -9.98 9.03
N PHE A 169 12.80 -10.32 8.64
CA PHE A 169 12.35 -10.31 7.23
C PHE A 169 12.17 -8.91 6.61
N ARG A 170 12.15 -7.86 7.42
CA ARG A 170 11.97 -6.48 6.96
C ARG A 170 13.28 -5.92 6.44
N ASN A 171 13.19 -5.10 5.40
CA ASN A 171 14.35 -4.48 4.84
C ASN A 171 14.50 -3.04 5.32
N ASP A 172 15.67 -2.71 5.84
CA ASP A 172 15.94 -1.37 6.36
C ASP A 172 16.34 -0.38 5.27
N VAL A 173 16.97 -0.87 4.20
CA VAL A 173 17.58 -0.03 3.15
C VAL A 173 16.71 -0.04 1.90
N LEU A 174 16.55 1.10 1.24
CA LEU A 174 15.88 1.20 -0.05
C LEU A 174 16.63 0.39 -1.11
N HIS A 175 15.91 -0.39 -1.92
CA HIS A 175 16.51 -1.15 -3.02
C HIS A 175 15.89 -0.81 -4.37
N ARG A 176 16.67 -1.08 -5.41
CA ARG A 176 16.27 -1.01 -6.80
C ARG A 176 16.17 -2.42 -7.38
N GLY A 177 15.02 -2.76 -7.95
CA GLY A 177 14.82 -3.95 -8.78
C GLY A 177 14.67 -3.55 -10.25
N ASP A 178 15.52 -4.07 -11.14
CA ASP A 178 15.44 -3.81 -12.58
C ASP A 178 14.66 -4.93 -13.28
N LEU A 179 13.63 -4.55 -14.04
CA LEU A 179 12.71 -5.47 -14.68
C LEU A 179 12.50 -5.09 -16.15
N THR A 180 11.96 -6.02 -16.92
CA THR A 180 11.56 -5.81 -18.30
C THR A 180 10.05 -5.99 -18.43
N THR A 181 9.37 -4.97 -18.96
CA THR A 181 7.92 -5.03 -19.21
C THR A 181 7.57 -6.18 -20.15
N ILE A 182 6.42 -6.80 -19.91
CA ILE A 182 5.93 -7.94 -20.68
C ILE A 182 4.55 -7.66 -21.27
N THR A 183 4.12 -8.50 -22.20
CA THR A 183 2.77 -8.38 -22.77
C THR A 183 1.70 -8.73 -21.74
N HIS A 184 0.52 -8.15 -21.88
CA HIS A 184 -0.63 -8.50 -21.05
C HIS A 184 -0.93 -10.01 -21.09
N GLY A 185 -0.88 -10.63 -22.28
CA GLY A 185 -1.10 -12.08 -22.43
C GLY A 185 -0.07 -12.93 -21.69
N THR A 186 1.20 -12.53 -21.68
CA THR A 186 2.24 -13.22 -20.89
C THR A 186 1.97 -13.08 -19.39
N CYS A 187 1.57 -11.89 -18.93
CA CYS A 187 1.23 -11.66 -17.54
C CYS A 187 0.02 -12.50 -17.10
N GLN A 188 -1.08 -12.43 -17.85
CA GLN A 188 -2.30 -13.17 -17.59
C GLN A 188 -2.08 -14.69 -17.60
N ALA A 189 -1.19 -15.21 -18.45
CA ALA A 189 -0.87 -16.64 -18.47
C ALA A 189 -0.05 -17.11 -17.24
N SER A 190 0.54 -16.18 -16.49
CA SER A 190 1.42 -16.48 -15.36
C SER A 190 0.68 -16.55 -14.02
N THR A 191 -0.60 -16.20 -13.98
CA THR A 191 -1.44 -16.17 -12.77
C THR A 191 -2.88 -16.60 -13.10
N PRO A 192 -3.57 -17.32 -12.19
CA PRO A 192 -5.00 -17.56 -12.34
C PRO A 192 -5.86 -16.32 -12.07
N ALA A 193 -5.32 -15.28 -11.43
CA ALA A 193 -6.04 -14.05 -11.16
C ALA A 193 -6.37 -13.28 -12.44
N THR A 194 -7.40 -12.42 -12.41
CA THR A 194 -7.74 -11.58 -13.57
C THR A 194 -6.81 -10.38 -13.65
N VAL A 195 -6.10 -10.22 -14.77
CA VAL A 195 -5.26 -9.04 -15.02
C VAL A 195 -6.07 -8.06 -15.88
N ASP A 196 -6.30 -6.85 -15.40
CA ASP A 196 -7.04 -5.84 -16.17
C ASP A 196 -6.10 -5.10 -17.13
N GLU A 197 -6.21 -5.37 -18.44
CA GLU A 197 -5.31 -4.79 -19.46
C GLU A 197 -5.37 -3.25 -19.53
N HIS A 198 -6.49 -2.65 -19.09
CA HIS A 198 -6.68 -1.20 -19.12
C HIS A 198 -5.90 -0.48 -18.02
N SER A 199 -5.81 -1.06 -16.83
CA SER A 199 -5.22 -0.41 -15.65
C SER A 199 -3.98 -1.09 -15.10
N VAL A 200 -3.56 -2.23 -15.66
CA VAL A 200 -2.39 -2.99 -15.19
C VAL A 200 -1.34 -3.13 -16.30
N THR A 201 -0.08 -2.90 -15.93
CA THR A 201 1.11 -3.23 -16.72
C THR A 201 1.98 -4.19 -15.92
N CYS A 202 2.57 -5.20 -16.56
CA CYS A 202 3.44 -6.14 -15.87
C CYS A 202 4.88 -6.06 -16.37
N ALA A 203 5.82 -6.41 -15.50
CA ALA A 203 7.21 -6.62 -15.83
C ALA A 203 7.75 -7.84 -15.09
N GLN A 204 8.87 -8.37 -15.55
CA GLN A 204 9.56 -9.46 -14.87
C GLN A 204 11.06 -9.31 -15.02
N ASP A 205 11.82 -9.91 -14.12
CA ASP A 205 13.24 -10.12 -14.35
C ASP A 205 13.42 -11.28 -15.35
N PRO A 206 14.07 -11.06 -16.51
CA PRO A 206 14.39 -12.15 -17.43
C PRO A 206 15.22 -13.27 -16.81
N ALA A 207 16.01 -13.00 -15.77
CA ALA A 207 16.78 -13.99 -15.04
C ALA A 207 15.98 -14.67 -13.92
N GLY A 208 14.81 -14.13 -13.56
CA GLY A 208 13.95 -14.63 -12.49
C GLY A 208 14.54 -14.47 -11.09
N LEU A 209 15.52 -13.59 -10.90
CA LEU A 209 16.19 -13.35 -9.64
C LEU A 209 15.55 -12.21 -8.84
N ILE A 210 14.98 -11.22 -9.53
CA ILE A 210 14.33 -10.05 -8.93
C ILE A 210 12.82 -10.25 -8.86
N THR A 211 12.26 -10.22 -7.65
CA THR A 211 10.80 -10.35 -7.42
C THR A 211 10.30 -9.36 -6.37
N GLY A 212 9.06 -8.92 -6.51
CA GLY A 212 8.35 -8.16 -5.49
C GLY A 212 8.00 -9.00 -4.26
N CYS A 213 7.71 -8.30 -3.17
CA CYS A 213 7.47 -8.87 -1.86
C CYS A 213 6.51 -8.02 -1.02
N PHE A 214 6.13 -8.54 0.17
CA PHE A 214 5.35 -7.76 1.12
C PHE A 214 6.03 -6.41 1.39
N GLN A 215 5.24 -5.33 1.49
CA GLN A 215 5.69 -3.93 1.67
C GLN A 215 6.30 -3.27 0.42
N ASP A 216 6.40 -3.96 -0.72
CA ASP A 216 6.71 -3.29 -1.99
C ASP A 216 5.48 -2.56 -2.58
N SER A 217 4.26 -2.92 -2.17
CA SER A 217 3.00 -2.29 -2.55
C SER A 217 3.04 -0.76 -2.57
N GLY A 218 2.53 -0.15 -3.62
CA GLY A 218 2.50 1.30 -3.84
C GLY A 218 3.84 1.91 -4.28
N SER A 219 4.95 1.17 -4.22
CA SER A 219 6.27 1.68 -4.58
C SER A 219 6.37 2.10 -6.04
N PRO A 220 7.17 3.13 -6.37
CA PRO A 220 7.24 3.68 -7.71
C PRO A 220 7.93 2.75 -8.70
N VAL A 221 7.31 2.60 -9.87
CA VAL A 221 7.88 1.96 -11.05
C VAL A 221 8.31 3.06 -12.01
N VAL A 222 9.59 3.07 -12.37
CA VAL A 222 10.24 4.17 -13.07
C VAL A 222 10.80 3.68 -14.40
N GLN A 223 10.58 4.43 -15.47
CA GLN A 223 11.37 4.31 -16.70
C GLN A 223 12.36 5.48 -16.80
N TYR A 224 13.48 5.27 -17.49
CA TYR A 224 14.43 6.33 -17.80
C TYR A 224 14.27 6.76 -19.25
N ALA A 225 13.56 7.86 -19.49
CA ALA A 225 13.37 8.45 -20.82
C ALA A 225 14.37 9.59 -21.03
N HIS A 226 15.26 9.46 -22.02
CA HIS A 226 16.32 10.45 -22.30
C HIS A 226 17.16 10.82 -21.06
N GLY A 227 17.49 9.83 -20.23
CA GLY A 227 18.28 10.02 -19.00
C GLY A 227 17.51 10.68 -17.85
N ARG A 228 16.20 10.89 -17.98
CA ARG A 228 15.34 11.41 -16.91
C ARG A 228 14.39 10.33 -16.40
N PRO A 229 14.20 10.22 -15.09
CA PRO A 229 13.25 9.27 -14.51
C PRO A 229 11.81 9.77 -14.72
N GLU A 230 10.92 8.86 -15.09
CA GLU A 230 9.48 9.10 -15.19
C GLU A 230 8.71 7.97 -14.53
N LEU A 231 7.67 8.29 -13.76
CA LEU A 231 6.78 7.30 -13.14
C LEU A 231 5.89 6.68 -14.21
N VAL A 232 5.88 5.36 -14.30
CA VAL A 232 5.00 4.59 -15.21
C VAL A 232 3.93 3.83 -14.45
N GLY A 233 4.13 3.55 -13.16
CA GLY A 233 3.13 2.88 -12.35
C GLY A 233 3.51 2.81 -10.88
N ALA A 234 2.63 2.18 -10.10
CA ALA A 234 2.86 1.81 -8.71
C ALA A 234 2.75 0.30 -8.56
N PHE A 235 3.60 -0.31 -7.72
CA PHE A 235 3.52 -1.74 -7.43
C PHE A 235 2.15 -2.11 -6.85
N SER A 236 1.49 -3.13 -7.39
CA SER A 236 0.13 -3.51 -7.00
C SER A 236 0.08 -4.94 -6.46
N PHE A 237 0.39 -5.93 -7.29
CA PHE A 237 0.39 -7.36 -6.92
C PHE A 237 1.46 -8.11 -7.72
N GLY A 238 1.76 -9.35 -7.35
CA GLY A 238 2.80 -10.16 -7.98
C GLY A 238 2.58 -11.66 -7.83
N GLY A 239 3.65 -12.35 -7.41
CA GLY A 239 3.71 -13.81 -7.32
C GLY A 239 2.66 -14.44 -6.42
N GLU A 240 2.15 -13.74 -5.42
CA GLU A 240 1.11 -14.21 -4.49
C GLU A 240 -0.17 -14.63 -5.23
N THR A 241 -0.52 -13.95 -6.32
CA THR A 241 -1.68 -14.29 -7.15
C THR A 241 -1.55 -15.66 -7.84
N ALA A 242 -0.32 -16.14 -7.99
CA ALA A 242 0.04 -17.45 -8.53
C ALA A 242 0.45 -18.46 -7.44
N GLY A 243 0.22 -18.15 -6.15
CA GLY A 243 0.62 -18.99 -5.03
C GLY A 243 2.14 -19.08 -4.84
N LYS A 244 2.89 -18.10 -5.35
CA LYS A 244 4.35 -18.02 -5.21
C LYS A 244 4.72 -17.12 -4.04
N SER A 245 5.71 -17.58 -3.28
CA SER A 245 6.33 -16.81 -2.19
C SER A 245 7.43 -15.89 -2.70
N CYS A 246 7.77 -14.88 -1.90
CA CYS A 246 8.94 -14.02 -2.07
C CYS A 246 10.20 -14.78 -2.54
N GLY A 247 10.85 -14.26 -3.59
CA GLY A 247 12.05 -14.84 -4.19
C GLY A 247 11.79 -15.98 -5.17
N GLN A 248 10.54 -16.37 -5.42
CA GLN A 248 10.18 -17.29 -6.50
C GLN A 248 9.84 -16.51 -7.77
N PRO A 249 10.43 -16.86 -8.94
CA PRO A 249 10.24 -16.11 -10.17
C PRO A 249 8.76 -15.92 -10.53
N ALA A 250 8.32 -14.68 -10.66
CA ALA A 250 6.99 -14.30 -11.11
C ALA A 250 7.03 -12.95 -11.83
N PRO A 251 6.09 -12.67 -12.75
CA PRO A 251 5.84 -11.30 -13.16
C PRO A 251 5.28 -10.48 -12.00
N GLU A 252 5.68 -9.22 -11.96
CA GLU A 252 5.18 -8.19 -11.06
C GLU A 252 4.19 -7.31 -11.83
N ALA A 253 3.05 -7.01 -11.21
CA ALA A 253 1.98 -6.24 -11.79
C ALA A 253 1.87 -4.86 -11.13
N PHE A 254 1.76 -3.86 -11.98
CA PHE A 254 1.77 -2.46 -11.60
C PHE A 254 0.49 -1.79 -12.04
N ALA A 255 -0.07 -0.97 -11.16
CA ALA A 255 -1.16 -0.09 -11.55
C ALA A 255 -0.60 1.02 -12.45
N ASP A 256 -1.12 1.13 -13.68
CA ASP A 256 -0.58 2.01 -14.72
C ASP A 256 -0.89 3.48 -14.41
N ALA A 257 0.13 4.25 -14.05
CA ALA A 257 -0.02 5.67 -13.73
C ALA A 257 -0.20 6.53 -14.98
N THR A 258 0.23 6.07 -16.16
CA THR A 258 0.23 6.86 -17.39
C THR A 258 -1.19 7.10 -17.91
N ALA A 259 -2.05 6.07 -17.85
CA ALA A 259 -3.47 6.14 -18.22
C ALA A 259 -4.26 7.14 -17.35
N PHE A 260 -3.82 7.38 -16.11
CA PHE A 260 -4.53 8.21 -15.13
C PHE A 260 -3.75 9.47 -14.74
N ARG A 261 -2.74 9.85 -15.52
CA ARG A 261 -1.90 11.03 -15.27
C ARG A 261 -2.70 12.31 -15.02
N HIS A 262 -3.70 12.58 -15.85
CA HIS A 262 -4.54 13.78 -15.70
C HIS A 262 -5.35 13.74 -14.40
N TRP A 263 -5.87 12.55 -14.04
CA TRP A 263 -6.55 12.36 -12.77
C TRP A 263 -5.60 12.54 -11.58
N ALA A 264 -4.39 11.99 -11.61
CA ALA A 264 -3.45 12.08 -10.50
C ALA A 264 -2.99 13.53 -10.20
N LEU A 265 -2.77 14.31 -11.26
CA LEU A 265 -2.34 15.71 -11.17
C LEU A 265 -3.50 16.72 -11.06
N GLY A 266 -4.73 16.29 -11.36
CA GLY A 266 -5.93 17.12 -11.33
C GLY A 266 -6.33 17.57 -9.92
N PRO A 267 -7.25 18.53 -9.76
CA PRO A 267 -7.69 18.99 -8.45
C PRO A 267 -8.38 17.86 -7.64
N LEU A 268 -8.25 17.90 -6.32
CA LEU A 268 -8.93 16.95 -5.42
C LEU A 268 -10.34 17.41 -4.98
N ARG A 269 -10.85 18.52 -5.51
CA ARG A 269 -12.17 19.06 -5.12
C ARG A 269 -13.37 18.19 -5.52
N ASP A 270 -13.15 17.19 -6.36
CA ASP A 270 -14.16 16.22 -6.85
C ASP A 270 -13.90 14.80 -6.33
N ARG A 271 -13.20 14.65 -5.19
CA ARG A 271 -12.76 13.35 -4.66
C ARG A 271 -13.62 12.89 -3.50
N GLU A 272 -13.36 11.66 -3.06
CA GLU A 272 -14.00 11.05 -1.92
C GLU A 272 -13.95 11.93 -0.65
N PRO A 273 -14.95 11.82 0.25
CA PRO A 273 -14.99 12.61 1.47
C PRO A 273 -13.78 12.30 2.35
N TYR A 274 -12.99 13.31 2.74
CA TYR A 274 -11.89 13.12 3.68
C TYR A 274 -12.29 13.54 5.10
N PRO A 275 -12.03 12.70 6.13
CA PRO A 275 -12.38 13.03 7.50
C PRO A 275 -11.45 14.12 8.07
N VAL A 276 -12.04 15.20 8.56
CA VAL A 276 -11.37 16.18 9.41
C VAL A 276 -11.73 15.85 10.85
N GLY A 277 -10.79 15.22 11.54
CA GLY A 277 -10.97 14.64 12.89
C GLY A 277 -11.44 13.19 12.85
N SER A 278 -11.82 12.64 14.01
CA SER A 278 -12.24 11.24 14.16
C SER A 278 -13.72 11.11 14.50
N ALA A 279 -14.31 9.96 14.17
CA ALA A 279 -15.63 9.58 14.66
C ALA A 279 -15.61 9.44 16.19
N ARG A 280 -16.73 9.73 16.85
CA ARG A 280 -16.83 9.71 18.32
C ARG A 280 -18.01 8.91 18.81
N VAL A 281 -17.81 8.23 19.93
CA VAL A 281 -18.87 7.54 20.68
C VAL A 281 -19.29 8.43 21.85
N SER A 282 -20.60 8.51 22.12
CA SER A 282 -21.19 9.45 23.10
C SER A 282 -20.66 9.34 24.53
N SER A 283 -20.17 8.17 24.93
CA SER A 283 -19.74 7.89 26.31
C SER A 283 -19.03 6.53 26.39
N THR A 284 -18.36 6.27 27.52
CA THR A 284 -17.83 4.94 27.85
C THR A 284 -18.96 3.90 27.89
N PRO A 285 -18.83 2.75 27.21
CA PRO A 285 -19.85 1.70 27.17
C PRO A 285 -20.10 1.03 28.53
N ARG A 286 -21.39 0.84 28.86
CA ARG A 286 -21.88 0.02 30.00
C ARG A 286 -23.07 -0.82 29.57
N VAL A 287 -23.23 -2.01 30.15
CA VAL A 287 -24.33 -2.91 29.79
C VAL A 287 -25.70 -2.24 29.96
N GLY A 288 -26.57 -2.40 28.97
CA GLY A 288 -27.90 -1.80 28.92
C GLY A 288 -27.93 -0.35 28.44
N GLN A 289 -26.77 0.30 28.27
CA GLN A 289 -26.69 1.66 27.72
C GLN A 289 -26.91 1.66 26.21
N VAL A 290 -27.53 2.73 25.69
CA VAL A 290 -27.54 3.05 24.26
C VAL A 290 -26.44 4.07 23.98
N LEU A 291 -25.47 3.68 23.15
CA LEU A 291 -24.40 4.54 22.67
C LEU A 291 -24.82 5.22 21.36
N ARG A 292 -24.31 6.44 21.13
CA ARG A 292 -24.50 7.17 19.87
C ARG A 292 -23.17 7.41 19.18
N CYS A 293 -23.14 7.19 17.88
CA CYS A 293 -22.01 7.54 17.02
C CYS A 293 -22.19 8.94 16.45
N THR A 294 -21.11 9.71 16.42
CA THR A 294 -21.03 11.02 15.78
C THR A 294 -19.97 10.98 14.71
N ALA A 295 -20.34 11.30 13.47
CA ALA A 295 -19.41 11.41 12.35
C ALA A 295 -18.41 12.56 12.56
N PRO A 296 -17.19 12.45 11.99
CA PRO A 296 -16.30 13.61 11.89
C PRO A 296 -16.88 14.64 10.92
N THR A 297 -16.24 15.81 10.86
CA THR A 297 -16.45 16.74 9.74
C THR A 297 -15.77 16.19 8.50
N TRP A 298 -16.29 16.49 7.31
CA TRP A 298 -15.78 15.94 6.05
C TRP A 298 -15.47 17.04 5.04
N HIS A 299 -14.38 16.89 4.31
CA HIS A 299 -14.00 17.79 3.22
C HIS A 299 -13.46 17.01 2.01
N PRO A 300 -14.10 17.07 0.83
CA PRO A 300 -15.41 17.68 0.58
C PRO A 300 -16.54 17.03 1.38
N ALA A 301 -17.67 17.73 1.52
CA ALA A 301 -18.83 17.17 2.22
C ALA A 301 -19.37 15.95 1.45
N PRO A 302 -19.79 14.88 2.17
CA PRO A 302 -20.36 13.70 1.55
C PRO A 302 -21.80 13.95 1.08
N ASP A 303 -22.20 13.19 0.06
CA ASP A 303 -23.60 13.08 -0.37
C ASP A 303 -24.38 12.15 0.57
N THR A 304 -23.72 11.11 1.10
CA THR A 304 -24.30 10.16 2.06
C THR A 304 -23.36 9.86 3.23
N VAL A 305 -23.94 9.63 4.40
CA VAL A 305 -23.23 9.18 5.60
C VAL A 305 -23.99 8.01 6.22
N GLU A 306 -23.36 6.85 6.27
CA GLU A 306 -23.87 5.65 6.89
C GLU A 306 -23.09 5.34 8.17
N TYR A 307 -23.78 4.74 9.13
CA TYR A 307 -23.24 4.41 10.45
C TYR A 307 -23.28 2.91 10.68
N GLY A 308 -22.31 2.42 11.44
CA GLY A 308 -22.31 1.08 11.99
C GLY A 308 -21.46 0.98 13.23
N TRP A 309 -21.28 -0.25 13.69
CA TRP A 309 -20.52 -0.56 14.89
C TRP A 309 -19.70 -1.81 14.66
N ALA A 310 -18.50 -1.83 15.24
CA ALA A 310 -17.60 -2.96 15.19
C ALA A 310 -17.01 -3.25 16.58
N THR A 311 -16.72 -4.53 16.84
CA THR A 311 -15.75 -4.88 17.88
C THR A 311 -14.36 -4.81 17.31
N LEU A 312 -13.42 -4.33 18.10
CA LEU A 312 -12.02 -4.20 17.69
C LEU A 312 -11.18 -5.31 18.32
N THR A 313 -10.41 -6.01 17.49
CA THR A 313 -9.38 -6.94 17.91
C THR A 313 -8.02 -6.37 17.53
N HIS A 314 -7.11 -6.27 18.49
CA HIS A 314 -5.76 -5.78 18.25
C HIS A 314 -4.78 -6.94 18.03
N VAL A 315 -4.02 -6.89 16.95
CA VAL A 315 -2.98 -7.86 16.60
C VAL A 315 -1.70 -7.09 16.30
N GLY A 316 -0.85 -6.94 17.32
CA GLY A 316 0.33 -6.06 17.24
C GLY A 316 -0.10 -4.60 17.02
N PRO A 317 0.42 -3.90 15.99
CA PRO A 317 0.02 -2.52 15.67
C PRO A 317 -1.30 -2.45 14.88
N PHE A 318 -1.87 -3.58 14.46
CA PHE A 318 -3.05 -3.62 13.60
C PHE A 318 -4.33 -3.73 14.43
N THR A 319 -5.36 -3.01 14.00
CA THR A 319 -6.71 -3.10 14.55
C THR A 319 -7.63 -3.73 13.51
N ILE A 320 -8.23 -4.87 13.84
CA ILE A 320 -9.16 -5.60 12.97
C ILE A 320 -10.59 -5.34 13.44
N PRO A 321 -11.41 -4.59 12.68
CA PRO A 321 -12.80 -4.37 13.02
C PRO A 321 -13.68 -5.55 12.57
N ALA A 322 -14.53 -6.05 13.47
CA ALA A 322 -15.57 -7.03 13.15
C ALA A 322 -16.96 -6.40 13.31
N PRO A 323 -17.79 -6.31 12.25
CA PRO A 323 -19.09 -5.66 12.32
C PRO A 323 -20.04 -6.32 13.34
N ILE A 324 -20.71 -5.50 14.16
CA ILE A 324 -21.69 -5.95 15.17
C ILE A 324 -23.05 -5.24 15.06
N GLY A 325 -23.18 -4.20 14.24
CA GLY A 325 -24.42 -3.47 14.08
C GLY A 325 -24.39 -2.41 12.98
N ARG A 326 -25.58 -1.96 12.57
CA ARG A 326 -25.79 -0.86 11.63
C ARG A 326 -26.62 0.23 12.30
N GLY A 327 -26.46 1.47 11.85
CA GLY A 327 -27.13 2.64 12.39
C GLY A 327 -26.29 3.42 13.39
N ALA A 328 -26.76 4.63 13.72
CA ALA A 328 -26.03 5.57 14.57
C ALA A 328 -26.07 5.22 16.06
N GLU A 329 -26.87 4.23 16.46
CA GLU A 329 -27.02 3.81 17.86
C GLU A 329 -26.65 2.34 18.05
N LEU A 330 -26.08 2.02 19.21
CA LEU A 330 -25.78 0.65 19.64
C LEU A 330 -26.26 0.45 21.07
N THR A 331 -27.12 -0.55 21.28
CA THR A 331 -27.42 -1.04 22.63
C THR A 331 -26.31 -1.96 23.09
N VAL A 332 -25.65 -1.61 24.20
CA VAL A 332 -24.57 -2.41 24.77
C VAL A 332 -25.17 -3.64 25.46
N THR A 333 -24.89 -4.82 24.92
CA THR A 333 -25.40 -6.08 25.47
C THR A 333 -24.34 -6.76 26.35
N PRO A 334 -24.75 -7.68 27.26
CA PRO A 334 -23.80 -8.43 28.09
C PRO A 334 -22.72 -9.19 27.28
N GLN A 335 -23.01 -9.59 26.04
CA GLN A 335 -22.06 -10.31 25.17
C GLN A 335 -20.90 -9.43 24.67
N LEU A 336 -21.00 -8.11 24.85
CA LEU A 336 -19.95 -7.16 24.50
C LEU A 336 -18.98 -6.90 25.65
N VAL A 337 -19.27 -7.34 26.88
CA VAL A 337 -18.40 -7.16 28.05
C VAL A 337 -17.01 -7.75 27.76
N GLY A 338 -15.97 -6.97 28.10
CA GLY A 338 -14.57 -7.33 27.84
C GLY A 338 -14.10 -7.11 26.40
N LYS A 339 -14.98 -6.67 25.49
CA LYS A 339 -14.60 -6.26 24.13
C LYS A 339 -14.34 -4.76 24.05
N GLN A 340 -13.58 -4.33 23.05
CA GLN A 340 -13.57 -2.94 22.63
C GLN A 340 -14.61 -2.74 21.52
N VAL A 341 -15.43 -1.70 21.64
CA VAL A 341 -16.39 -1.30 20.62
C VAL A 341 -16.00 0.05 20.04
N ALA A 342 -16.15 0.18 18.73
CA ALA A 342 -15.99 1.44 18.01
C ALA A 342 -17.16 1.61 17.05
N CYS A 343 -17.51 2.86 16.76
CA CYS A 343 -18.44 3.14 15.70
C CYS A 343 -17.71 3.29 14.35
N THR A 344 -18.34 2.77 13.31
CA THR A 344 -17.89 2.90 11.92
C THR A 344 -18.74 3.98 11.26
N VAL A 345 -18.11 4.85 10.48
CA VAL A 345 -18.81 5.86 9.68
C VAL A 345 -18.31 5.75 8.25
N VAL A 346 -19.24 5.50 7.33
CA VAL A 346 -18.96 5.39 5.90
C VAL A 346 -19.55 6.61 5.22
N ALA A 347 -18.70 7.43 4.60
CA ALA A 347 -19.10 8.62 3.88
C ALA A 347 -18.85 8.42 2.39
N ALA A 348 -19.82 8.76 1.55
CA ALA A 348 -19.69 8.64 0.10
C ALA A 348 -20.13 9.91 -0.62
N ASN A 349 -19.51 10.15 -1.77
CA ASN A 349 -19.93 11.12 -2.76
C ASN A 349 -19.60 10.60 -4.17
N LYS A 350 -19.84 11.41 -5.21
CA LYS A 350 -19.46 11.06 -6.59
C LYS A 350 -17.99 10.66 -6.79
N GLY A 351 -17.11 11.07 -5.88
CA GLY A 351 -15.66 10.84 -5.94
C GLY A 351 -15.19 9.54 -5.29
N GLY A 352 -16.04 8.86 -4.50
CA GLY A 352 -15.71 7.60 -3.84
C GLY A 352 -16.34 7.47 -2.46
N THR A 353 -15.84 6.50 -1.69
CA THR A 353 -16.35 6.12 -0.38
C THR A 353 -15.19 5.96 0.60
N VAL A 354 -15.29 6.60 1.77
CA VAL A 354 -14.29 6.48 2.85
C VAL A 354 -14.98 5.93 4.09
N GLN A 355 -14.32 4.97 4.74
CA GLN A 355 -14.73 4.45 6.05
C GLN A 355 -13.76 4.95 7.13
N VAL A 356 -14.31 5.44 8.24
CA VAL A 356 -13.55 5.78 9.44
C VAL A 356 -14.07 5.04 10.66
N LEU A 357 -13.17 4.79 11.60
CA LEU A 357 -13.48 4.21 12.91
C LEU A 357 -13.32 5.27 14.00
N SER A 358 -14.14 5.20 15.04
CA SER A 358 -13.85 5.89 16.29
C SER A 358 -12.71 5.22 17.05
N GLU A 359 -12.25 5.86 18.11
CA GLU A 359 -11.47 5.17 19.15
C GLU A 359 -12.22 3.95 19.67
N GLY A 360 -11.48 2.89 19.98
CA GLY A 360 -11.99 1.68 20.62
C GLY A 360 -12.24 1.90 22.11
N LEU A 361 -13.49 1.77 22.54
CA LEU A 361 -13.86 1.91 23.95
C LEU A 361 -14.13 0.54 24.58
N ALA A 362 -13.47 0.25 25.69
CA ALA A 362 -13.69 -0.98 26.44
C ALA A 362 -15.11 -1.00 27.05
N VAL A 363 -15.79 -2.13 26.90
CA VAL A 363 -17.11 -2.37 27.48
C VAL A 363 -16.98 -2.93 28.89
N ASN A 364 -17.50 -2.18 29.85
CA ASN A 364 -17.56 -2.57 31.25
C ASN A 364 -18.94 -3.10 31.60
N GLU A 365 -19.02 -3.87 32.70
CA GLU A 365 -20.28 -4.34 33.28
C GLU A 365 -21.25 -3.21 33.63
#